data_AF-A0A7K3ZYL8-F1
#
_entry.id   AF-A0A7K3ZYL8-F1
#
_cell.length_a   1.000
_cell.length_b   1.000
_cell.length_c   1.000
_cell.angle_alpha   90.00
_cell.angle_beta   90.00
_cell.angle_gamma   90.00
#
_symmetry.space_group_name_H-M   'P 1'
#
loop_
_entity.id
_entity.type
_entity.pdbx_description
1 polymer ?
#
loop_
_entity_poly.entity_id
_entity_poly.type
_entity_poly.pdbx_seq_one_letter_code
_entity_poly.pdbx_strand_id
1 'polypeptide(L)'
;MFKTAGSWIFKHFFDDSAIFKELADNYNKGLFRFEFKTVGERNKALKILELRGFEVELVEDLMGYAVKLPRYSKYAPVLKDSVAMVETPEWRIFLMKDLAAVEEAERSRNEG
;
A
#
# COMPACT_ATOMS: atom_id res chain seq x y z
N MET A 1 -1.13 -5.98 4.70
CA MET A 1 -0.17 -5.04 5.33
C MET A 1 1.24 -5.54 5.06
N PHE A 2 2.08 -4.72 4.45
CA PHE A 2 3.44 -5.12 4.08
C PHE A 2 4.44 -4.76 5.17
N LYS A 3 5.35 -5.69 5.46
CA LYS A 3 6.56 -5.41 6.22
C LYS A 3 7.63 -4.94 5.25
N THR A 4 8.22 -3.78 5.53
CA THR A 4 9.34 -3.21 4.78
C THR A 4 10.56 -3.11 5.68
N ALA A 5 11.70 -2.64 5.15
CA ALA A 5 12.98 -2.63 5.87
C ALA A 5 12.97 -1.93 7.24
N GLY A 6 12.03 -1.03 7.52
CA GLY A 6 11.94 -0.35 8.82
C GLY A 6 10.54 0.00 9.30
N SER A 7 9.49 -0.47 8.62
CA SER A 7 8.11 -0.13 8.98
C SER A 7 7.11 -1.12 8.41
N TRP A 8 5.88 -1.06 8.92
CA TRP A 8 4.73 -1.72 8.34
C TRP A 8 3.85 -0.70 7.63
N ILE A 9 3.43 -1.02 6.42
CA ILE A 9 2.64 -0.11 5.60
C ILE A 9 1.40 -0.78 5.01
N PHE A 10 0.32 -0.03 4.90
CA PHE A 10 -0.82 -0.39 4.05
C PHE A 10 -1.53 0.86 3.56
N LYS A 11 -2.30 0.72 2.49
CA LYS A 11 -3.14 1.77 1.93
C LYS A 11 -4.57 1.28 1.88
N HIS A 12 -5.45 2.03 2.52
CA HIS A 12 -6.87 1.75 2.51
C HIS A 12 -7.62 3.08 2.73
N PHE A 13 -8.72 3.26 2.02
CA PHE A 13 -9.63 4.38 2.20
C PHE A 13 -10.83 3.84 2.97
N PHE A 14 -10.94 4.21 4.24
CA PHE A 14 -12.05 3.79 5.08
C PHE A 14 -13.29 4.63 4.77
N ASP A 15 -14.42 3.96 4.54
CA ASP A 15 -15.72 4.64 4.44
C ASP A 15 -16.17 5.18 5.81
N ASP A 16 -15.86 4.46 6.90
CA ASP A 16 -16.07 4.92 8.27
C ASP A 16 -14.91 5.81 8.74
N SER A 17 -15.20 7.12 8.83
CA SER A 17 -14.25 8.12 9.32
C SER A 17 -13.77 7.86 10.76
N ALA A 18 -14.51 7.11 11.58
CA ALA A 18 -14.08 6.77 12.93
C ALA A 18 -12.84 5.86 12.92
N ILE A 19 -12.80 4.89 12.01
CA ILE A 19 -11.65 3.97 11.85
C ILE A 19 -10.41 4.77 11.42
N PHE A 20 -10.59 5.67 10.46
CA PHE A 20 -9.51 6.56 10.03
C PHE A 20 -8.98 7.40 11.20
N LYS A 21 -9.86 8.01 12.01
CA LYS A 21 -9.48 8.84 13.15
C LYS A 21 -8.66 8.09 14.19
N GLU A 22 -8.99 6.83 14.47
CA GLU A 22 -8.25 6.00 15.42
C GLU A 22 -6.82 5.65 14.95
N LEU A 23 -6.60 5.63 13.64
CA LEU A 23 -5.31 5.31 13.01
C LEU A 23 -4.56 6.57 12.51
N ALA A 24 -5.14 7.76 12.70
CA ALA A 24 -4.70 9.00 12.04
C ALA A 24 -3.28 9.42 12.42
N ASP A 25 -2.83 9.11 13.64
CA ASP A 25 -1.46 9.40 14.11
C ASP A 25 -0.39 8.69 13.25
N ASN A 26 -0.77 7.57 12.62
CA ASN A 26 0.10 6.78 11.75
C ASN A 26 -0.16 7.04 10.26
N TYR A 27 -1.00 8.01 9.90
CA TYR A 27 -1.32 8.29 8.50
C TYR A 27 -0.33 9.27 7.86
N ASN A 28 0.38 8.80 6.83
CA ASN A 28 1.23 9.65 6.00
C ASN A 28 0.41 10.28 4.88
N LYS A 29 0.06 11.57 5.05
CA LYS A 29 -0.72 12.34 4.06
C LYS A 29 -0.01 12.52 2.72
N GLY A 30 1.32 12.62 2.72
CA GLY A 30 2.08 12.81 1.47
C GLY A 30 2.10 11.56 0.60
N LEU A 31 1.99 10.38 1.22
CA LEU A 31 2.03 9.08 0.53
C LEU A 31 0.68 8.34 0.53
N PHE A 32 -0.35 8.95 1.10
CA PHE A 32 -1.71 8.41 1.22
C PHE A 32 -1.73 6.97 1.75
N ARG A 33 -0.99 6.70 2.81
CA ARG A 33 -0.85 5.37 3.41
C ARG A 33 -0.68 5.44 4.92
N PHE A 34 -0.96 4.35 5.61
CA PHE A 34 -0.62 4.20 7.02
C PHE A 34 0.78 3.61 7.16
N GLU A 35 1.55 4.14 8.11
CA GLU A 35 2.92 3.71 8.41
C GLU A 35 3.10 3.53 9.92
N PHE A 36 3.57 2.35 10.30
CA PHE A 36 3.85 2.01 11.69
C PHE A 36 5.34 1.72 11.82
N LYS A 37 6.04 2.48 12.66
CA LYS A 37 7.51 2.38 12.82
C LYS A 37 7.90 1.39 13.90
N THR A 38 7.00 1.15 14.86
CA THR A 38 7.23 0.23 15.97
C THR A 38 6.25 -0.94 15.94
N VAL A 39 6.66 -2.06 16.55
CA VAL A 39 5.79 -3.24 16.74
C VAL A 39 4.56 -2.88 17.58
N GLY A 40 4.71 -1.98 18.57
CA GLY A 40 3.62 -1.53 19.43
C GLY A 40 2.52 -0.79 18.65
N GLU A 41 2.91 0.19 17.83
CA GLU A 41 1.98 0.91 16.95
C GLU A 41 1.28 -0.05 15.97
N ARG A 42 2.06 -0.94 15.34
CA ARG A 42 1.52 -1.94 14.41
C ARG A 42 0.50 -2.86 15.09
N ASN A 43 0.80 -3.37 16.29
CA ASN A 43 -0.10 -4.26 17.02
C ASN A 43 -1.38 -3.53 17.47
N LYS A 44 -1.28 -2.26 17.87
CA LYS A 44 -2.45 -1.44 18.19
C LYS A 44 -3.34 -1.28 16.95
N ALA A 45 -2.75 -0.99 15.80
CA ALA A 45 -3.50 -0.85 14.55
C ALA A 45 -4.18 -2.15 14.12
N LEU A 46 -3.49 -3.29 14.21
CA LEU A 46 -4.09 -4.59 13.89
C LEU A 46 -5.32 -4.88 14.78
N LYS A 47 -5.25 -4.60 16.08
CA LYS A 47 -6.40 -4.77 16.99
C LYS A 47 -7.57 -3.87 16.61
N ILE A 48 -7.31 -2.60 16.27
CA ILE A 48 -8.36 -1.67 15.82
C ILE A 48 -9.04 -2.22 14.56
N LEU A 49 -8.25 -2.67 13.59
CA LEU A 49 -8.76 -3.20 12.33
C LEU A 49 -9.58 -4.49 12.54
N GLU A 50 -9.07 -5.43 13.34
CA GLU A 50 -9.75 -6.67 13.70
C GLU A 50 -11.09 -6.42 14.40
N LEU A 51 -11.12 -5.52 15.39
CA LEU A 51 -12.36 -5.13 16.09
C LEU A 51 -13.40 -4.50 15.16
N ARG A 52 -12.96 -3.97 14.02
CA ARG A 52 -13.81 -3.36 12.98
C ARG A 52 -14.13 -4.34 11.84
N GLY A 53 -13.76 -5.62 11.99
CA GLY A 53 -14.08 -6.69 11.04
C GLY A 53 -13.13 -6.79 9.85
N PHE A 54 -11.97 -6.11 9.89
CA PHE A 54 -10.96 -6.23 8.84
C PHE A 54 -10.05 -7.43 9.11
N GLU A 55 -9.90 -8.28 8.09
CA GLU A 55 -8.82 -9.25 8.05
C GLU A 55 -7.57 -8.59 7.49
N VAL A 56 -6.46 -8.67 8.23
CA VAL A 56 -5.19 -8.06 7.84
C VAL A 56 -4.13 -9.14 7.70
N GLU A 57 -3.80 -9.47 6.47
CA GLU A 57 -2.64 -10.31 6.16
C GLU A 57 -1.33 -9.53 6.38
N LEU A 58 -0.35 -10.15 7.05
CA LEU A 58 1.01 -9.64 7.16
C LEU A 58 1.87 -10.26 6.07
N VAL A 59 2.31 -9.43 5.12
CA VAL A 59 3.11 -9.86 3.98
C VAL A 59 4.55 -9.43 4.18
N GLU A 60 5.46 -10.41 4.24
CA GLU A 60 6.91 -10.16 4.35
C GLU A 60 7.65 -10.37 3.02
N ASP A 61 7.18 -11.32 2.19
CA ASP A 61 7.66 -11.48 0.81
C ASP A 61 6.86 -10.57 -0.13
N LEU A 62 7.54 -9.56 -0.68
CA LEU A 62 6.94 -8.58 -1.57
C LEU A 62 6.93 -9.06 -3.03
N MET A 63 7.51 -10.23 -3.32
CA MET A 63 7.49 -10.81 -4.67
C MET A 63 6.04 -11.05 -5.11
N GLY A 64 5.72 -10.69 -6.35
CA GLY A 64 4.36 -10.78 -6.88
C GLY A 64 3.47 -9.58 -6.59
N TYR A 65 3.80 -8.72 -5.62
CA TYR A 65 3.07 -7.48 -5.33
C TYR A 65 3.63 -6.24 -6.06
N ALA A 66 4.73 -6.40 -6.80
CA ALA A 66 5.43 -5.31 -7.45
C ALA A 66 5.10 -5.24 -8.95
N VAL A 67 4.77 -4.05 -9.45
CA VAL A 67 4.57 -3.75 -10.87
C VAL A 67 5.65 -2.81 -11.36
N LYS A 68 6.24 -3.14 -12.51
CA LYS A 68 7.34 -2.39 -13.13
C LYS A 68 6.88 -1.77 -14.44
N LEU A 69 7.06 -0.46 -14.58
CA LEU A 69 6.73 0.31 -15.77
C LEU A 69 7.95 1.09 -16.28
N PRO A 70 8.11 1.30 -17.60
CA PRO A 70 9.09 2.26 -18.11
C PRO A 70 8.88 3.66 -17.51
N ARG A 71 9.96 4.40 -17.27
CA ARG A 71 9.94 5.73 -16.63
C ARG A 71 9.02 6.74 -17.34
N TYR A 72 8.84 6.62 -18.64
CA TYR A 72 8.04 7.57 -19.44
C TYR A 72 6.59 7.10 -19.69
N SER A 73 6.21 5.92 -19.20
CA SER A 73 4.83 5.43 -19.32
C SER A 73 3.87 6.22 -18.43
N LYS A 74 2.61 6.32 -18.86
CA LYS A 74 1.51 6.79 -18.00
C LYS A 74 1.35 5.82 -16.83
N TYR A 75 1.19 6.35 -15.62
CA TYR A 75 1.17 5.54 -14.40
C TYR A 75 0.15 6.03 -13.36
N ALA A 76 -0.62 7.08 -13.66
CA ALA A 76 -1.60 7.63 -12.74
C ALA A 76 -2.63 6.58 -12.22
N PRO A 77 -3.13 5.64 -13.06
CA PRO A 77 -3.98 4.56 -12.57
C PRO A 77 -3.28 3.66 -11.54
N VAL A 78 -2.02 3.28 -11.80
CA VAL A 78 -1.22 2.39 -10.93
C VAL A 78 -0.87 3.08 -9.60
N LEU A 79 -0.60 4.38 -9.62
CA LEU A 79 -0.27 5.15 -8.41
C LEU A 79 -1.40 5.12 -7.38
N LYS A 80 -2.65 5.12 -7.81
CA LYS A 80 -3.83 5.12 -6.93
C LYS A 80 -3.82 3.91 -5.99
N ASP A 81 -3.46 2.74 -6.51
CA ASP A 81 -3.47 1.48 -5.77
C ASP A 81 -2.08 1.03 -5.31
N SER A 82 -1.08 1.90 -5.43
CA SER A 82 0.26 1.66 -4.90
C SER A 82 0.42 2.16 -3.46
N VAL A 83 1.09 1.35 -2.63
CA VAL A 83 1.52 1.68 -1.26
C VAL A 83 2.92 2.31 -1.22
N ALA A 84 3.77 2.06 -2.22
CA ALA A 84 5.11 2.63 -2.31
C ALA A 84 5.60 2.63 -3.76
N MET A 85 6.45 3.59 -4.10
CA MET A 85 7.06 3.69 -5.43
C MET A 85 8.55 3.96 -5.28
N VAL A 86 9.35 3.34 -6.13
CA VAL A 86 10.75 3.72 -6.37
C VAL A 86 10.95 4.00 -7.85
N GLU A 87 11.77 5.00 -8.16
CA GLU A 87 12.15 5.32 -9.53
C GLU A 87 13.63 5.02 -9.76
N THR A 88 13.94 4.55 -10.96
CA THR A 88 15.28 4.46 -11.50
C THR A 88 15.35 5.30 -12.79
N PRO A 89 16.53 5.44 -13.42
CA PRO A 89 16.64 6.14 -14.71
C PRO A 89 15.75 5.56 -15.82
N GLU A 90 15.44 4.26 -15.75
CA GLU A 90 14.68 3.55 -16.78
C GLU A 90 13.28 3.13 -16.34
N TRP A 91 13.05 2.99 -15.04
CA TRP A 91 11.88 2.29 -14.52
C TRP A 91 11.18 3.06 -13.39
N ARG A 92 9.87 2.88 -13.28
CA ARG A 92 9.11 3.06 -12.04
C ARG A 92 8.67 1.70 -11.54
N ILE A 93 8.92 1.43 -10.27
CA ILE A 93 8.53 0.19 -9.61
C ILE A 93 7.56 0.56 -8.51
N PHE A 94 6.36 -0.02 -8.56
CA PHE A 94 5.28 0.21 -7.62
C PHE A 94 5.08 -1.04 -6.80
N LEU A 95 5.07 -0.91 -5.48
CA LEU A 95 4.48 -1.92 -4.60
C LEU A 95 2.98 -1.65 -4.54
N MET A 96 2.19 -2.62 -5.00
CA MET A 96 0.73 -2.55 -5.06
C MET A 96 0.12 -2.91 -3.71
N LYS A 97 -1.08 -2.40 -3.42
CA LYS A 97 -1.75 -2.60 -2.13
C LYS A 97 -2.20 -4.05 -1.87
N ASP A 98 -2.46 -4.81 -2.93
CA ASP A 98 -2.88 -6.22 -2.94
C ASP A 98 -2.65 -6.84 -4.34
N LEU A 99 -2.91 -8.14 -4.50
CA LEU A 99 -2.75 -8.86 -5.78
C LEU A 99 -3.76 -8.41 -6.85
N ALA A 100 -4.99 -8.04 -6.46
CA ALA A 100 -5.99 -7.55 -7.40
C ALA A 100 -5.53 -6.25 -8.08
N ALA A 101 -4.84 -5.37 -7.33
CA ALA A 101 -4.24 -4.16 -7.86
C ALA A 101 -3.07 -4.45 -8.81
N VAL A 102 -2.31 -5.54 -8.60
CA VAL A 102 -1.29 -6.00 -9.56
C VAL A 102 -1.95 -6.40 -10.87
N GLU A 103 -2.97 -7.25 -10.82
CA GLU A 103 -3.70 -7.70 -12.00
C GLU A 103 -4.35 -6.55 -12.79
N GLU A 104 -4.92 -5.56 -12.08
CA GLU A 104 -5.49 -4.36 -12.70
C GLU A 104 -4.42 -3.50 -13.38
N ALA A 105 -3.26 -3.30 -12.74
CA ALA A 105 -2.15 -2.54 -13.31
C ALA A 105 -1.55 -3.23 -14.54
N GLU A 106 -1.43 -4.56 -14.51
CA GLU A 106 -0.96 -5.35 -15.64
C GLU A 106 -1.95 -5.31 -16.82
N ARG A 107 -3.27 -5.35 -16.56
CA ARG A 107 -4.30 -5.16 -17.60
C ARG A 107 -4.22 -3.77 -18.24
N SER A 108 -4.18 -2.73 -17.41
CA SER A 108 -4.04 -1.33 -17.88
C SER A 108 -2.78 -1.09 -18.72
N ARG A 109 -1.70 -1.85 -18.48
CA ARG A 109 -0.47 -1.78 -19.27
C ARG A 109 -0.63 -2.36 -20.69
N ASN A 110 -1.48 -3.37 -20.86
CA ASN A 110 -1.64 -4.07 -22.13
C ASN A 110 -2.65 -3.39 -23.07
N GLU A 111 -3.41 -2.41 -22.57
CA GLU A 111 -4.44 -1.67 -23.32
C GLU A 111 -3.96 -0.29 -23.83
N GLY A 112 -2.74 0.13 -23.50
CA GLY A 112 -2.17 1.44 -23.85
C GLY A 112 -0.98 1.38 -24.78
#